data_AF-A0A537FQM1-F1
#
_entry.id   AF-A0A537FQM1-F1
#
_cell.length_a   1.000
_cell.length_b   1.000
_cell.length_c   1.000
_cell.angle_alpha   90.00
_cell.angle_beta   90.00
_cell.angle_gamma   90.00
#
_symmetry.space_group_name_H-M   'P 1'
#
loop_
_entity.id
_entity.type
_entity.pdbx_description
1 polymer ?
#
loop_
_entity_poly.entity_id
_entity_poly.type
_entity_poly.pdbx_seq_one_letter_code
_entity_poly.pdbx_strand_id
1 'polypeptide(L)'
;MAQKVTVQDILGIRYPNQSFVGSQYQTGNNTGGIGTTASGDANMEKRSLTPPCSAFNVNGMRMTTFVEVDNVWIGQLDVEPDDCTNFTSGVVTGVLCDNTGNLYETSGALGSSCTGTYGAIADNTASHSIACVHGEMDKFWFNAGQIGLTPESPVCSLGTYCDNATLVAMLATGPVNVDVQGFVYWDGTCQSITNCPWHWELHPWTAWRVH
;
A
#
# COMPACT_ATOMS: atom_id res chain seq x y z
N MET A 1 6.99 -8.28 13.89
CA MET A 1 5.59 -8.03 14.31
C MET A 1 5.20 -6.68 13.74
N ALA A 2 4.03 -6.58 13.11
CA ALA A 2 3.55 -5.32 12.53
C ALA A 2 3.36 -4.25 13.62
N GLN A 3 3.75 -3.01 13.34
CA GLN A 3 3.43 -1.88 14.22
C GLN A 3 1.99 -1.43 13.98
N LYS A 4 1.18 -1.31 15.03
CA LYS A 4 -0.18 -0.76 14.90
C LYS A 4 -0.12 0.74 14.61
N VAL A 5 -0.84 1.18 13.59
CA VAL A 5 -0.89 2.58 13.13
C VAL A 5 -2.31 2.93 12.65
N THR A 6 -2.58 4.21 12.51
CA THR A 6 -3.78 4.75 11.86
C THR A 6 -3.44 5.30 10.46
N VAL A 7 -4.46 5.58 9.65
CA VAL A 7 -4.27 6.37 8.41
C VAL A 7 -3.62 7.72 8.72
N GLN A 8 -4.01 8.37 9.81
CA GLN A 8 -3.41 9.61 10.27
C GLN A 8 -1.91 9.48 10.58
N ASP A 9 -1.48 8.38 11.18
CA ASP A 9 -0.05 8.13 11.45
C ASP A 9 0.77 8.02 10.15
N ILE A 10 0.18 7.46 9.09
CA ILE A 10 0.82 7.33 7.77
C ILE A 10 0.86 8.68 7.04
N LEU A 11 -0.26 9.40 6.98
CA LEU A 11 -0.35 10.71 6.34
C LEU A 11 0.37 11.83 7.13
N GLY A 12 0.57 11.63 8.43
CA GLY A 12 1.22 12.58 9.33
C GLY A 12 0.46 13.89 9.51
N ILE A 13 1.20 14.98 9.69
CA ILE A 13 0.63 16.32 9.97
C ILE A 13 -0.24 16.86 8.82
N ARG A 14 -0.20 16.24 7.65
CA ARG A 14 -0.97 16.66 6.47
C ARG A 14 -2.31 15.97 6.34
N TYR A 15 -2.60 15.00 7.19
CA TYR A 15 -3.93 14.41 7.33
C TYR A 15 -5.05 15.48 7.24
N PRO A 16 -6.12 15.26 6.45
CA PRO A 16 -6.43 14.05 5.67
C PRO A 16 -5.78 14.01 4.28
N ASN A 17 -4.88 14.94 3.96
CA ASN A 17 -4.29 15.08 2.63
C ASN A 17 -3.12 14.12 2.39
N GLN A 18 -2.98 13.72 1.13
CA GLN A 18 -1.80 13.05 0.61
C GLN A 18 -0.64 14.03 0.48
N SER A 19 0.42 13.75 1.23
CA SER A 19 1.71 14.41 1.09
C SER A 19 2.77 13.55 1.74
N PHE A 20 3.93 13.44 1.12
CA PHE A 20 5.07 12.85 1.81
C PHE A 20 5.64 13.82 2.88
N VAL A 21 5.41 15.13 2.74
CA VAL A 21 5.97 16.16 3.62
C VAL A 21 5.33 16.10 5.00
N GLY A 22 6.14 15.87 6.02
CA GLY A 22 5.69 15.87 7.42
C GLY A 22 5.02 14.57 7.87
N SER A 23 5.04 13.53 7.03
CA SER A 23 4.84 12.16 7.48
C SER A 23 6.08 11.67 8.25
N GLN A 24 5.87 10.87 9.29
CA GLN A 24 6.96 10.19 9.97
C GLN A 24 7.67 9.16 9.08
N TYR A 25 7.02 8.70 8.02
CA TYR A 25 7.56 7.76 7.04
C TYR A 25 8.30 8.44 5.88
N GLN A 26 8.40 9.77 5.87
CA GLN A 26 9.16 10.49 4.86
C GLN A 26 10.64 10.12 4.92
N THR A 27 11.21 9.58 3.84
CA THR A 27 12.63 9.21 3.76
C THR A 27 13.44 10.15 2.88
N GLY A 28 12.79 11.02 2.10
CA GLY A 28 13.45 11.98 1.22
C GLY A 28 12.52 13.07 0.68
N ASN A 29 12.95 13.74 -0.39
CA ASN A 29 12.21 14.86 -1.02
C ASN A 29 11.05 14.41 -1.92
N ASN A 30 10.91 13.11 -2.16
CA ASN A 30 9.87 12.50 -2.98
C ASN A 30 9.78 10.99 -2.70
N THR A 31 10.25 10.55 -1.53
CA THR A 31 10.35 9.13 -1.15
C THR A 31 9.87 8.95 0.28
N GLY A 32 9.30 7.78 0.56
CA GLY A 32 8.78 7.43 1.87
C GLY A 32 8.66 5.93 2.05
N GLY A 33 8.67 5.49 3.30
CA GLY A 33 8.52 4.10 3.67
C GLY A 33 9.63 3.20 3.13
N ILE A 34 9.27 2.08 2.51
CA ILE A 34 10.22 1.19 1.80
C ILE A 34 10.54 1.65 0.38
N GLY A 35 10.22 2.89 -0.02
CA GLY A 35 10.45 3.37 -1.38
C GLY A 35 11.92 3.69 -1.69
N THR A 36 12.27 3.70 -2.98
CA THR A 36 13.67 3.77 -3.44
C THR A 36 14.35 4.93 -2.75
N THR A 37 15.31 4.64 -1.86
CA THR A 37 16.10 5.69 -1.23
C THR A 37 16.88 6.46 -2.29
N ALA A 38 17.28 7.69 -2.00
CA ALA A 38 18.18 8.46 -2.87
C ALA A 38 19.48 7.69 -3.22
N SER A 39 19.82 6.65 -2.45
CA SER A 39 20.94 5.72 -2.67
C SER A 39 20.68 4.59 -3.67
N GLY A 40 19.45 4.37 -4.15
CA GLY A 40 19.13 3.30 -5.11
C GLY A 40 19.22 1.88 -4.53
N ASP A 41 18.94 1.69 -3.23
CA ASP A 41 18.94 0.37 -2.60
C ASP A 41 17.80 -0.49 -3.17
N ALA A 42 18.15 -1.59 -3.85
CA ALA A 42 17.19 -2.53 -4.44
C ALA A 42 16.31 -3.24 -3.40
N ASN A 43 16.69 -3.25 -2.11
CA ASN A 43 15.83 -3.75 -1.04
C ASN A 43 14.71 -2.78 -0.68
N MET A 44 14.81 -1.53 -1.12
CA MET A 44 13.81 -0.48 -0.93
C MET A 44 13.08 -0.18 -2.24
N GLU A 45 12.96 -1.16 -3.12
CA GLU A 45 12.13 -1.08 -4.30
C GLU A 45 10.76 -1.70 -3.98
N LYS A 46 9.67 -1.19 -4.59
CA LYS A 46 8.30 -1.59 -4.25
C LYS A 46 8.10 -3.11 -4.36
N ARG A 47 8.68 -3.75 -5.38
CA ARG A 47 8.62 -5.19 -5.62
C ARG A 47 9.75 -6.00 -4.96
N SER A 48 10.53 -5.41 -4.05
CA SER A 48 11.56 -6.15 -3.33
C SER A 48 10.96 -7.28 -2.51
N LEU A 49 11.43 -8.52 -2.69
CA LEU A 49 10.96 -9.68 -1.90
C LEU A 49 11.54 -9.75 -0.49
N THR A 50 12.46 -8.84 -0.15
CA THR A 50 13.12 -8.76 1.15
C THR A 50 13.16 -7.32 1.64
N PRO A 51 12.01 -6.63 1.74
CA PRO A 51 12.02 -5.23 2.12
C PRO A 51 12.45 -5.11 3.58
N PRO A 52 13.16 -4.03 3.94
CA PRO A 52 13.55 -3.82 5.32
C PRO A 52 12.31 -3.58 6.17
N CYS A 53 12.22 -4.20 7.34
CA CYS A 53 11.14 -3.95 8.32
C CYS A 53 11.23 -2.56 8.98
N SER A 54 12.23 -1.77 8.63
CA SER A 54 12.45 -0.44 9.19
C SER A 54 13.26 0.45 8.26
N ALA A 55 13.00 1.75 8.26
CA ALA A 55 13.75 2.76 7.52
C ALA A 55 14.10 3.94 8.44
N PHE A 56 15.10 4.73 8.05
CA PHE A 56 15.36 6.03 8.68
C PHE A 56 14.58 7.11 7.93
N ASN A 57 13.84 7.94 8.67
CA ASN A 57 13.17 9.09 8.09
C ASN A 57 14.12 10.29 7.92
N VAL A 58 13.62 11.36 7.31
CA VAL A 58 14.37 12.61 7.06
C VAL A 58 14.94 13.27 8.32
N ASN A 59 14.41 12.93 9.50
CA ASN A 59 14.92 13.42 10.79
C ASN A 59 15.93 12.46 11.44
N GLY A 60 16.34 11.39 10.75
CA GLY A 60 17.24 10.37 11.26
C GLY A 60 16.61 9.42 12.28
N MET A 61 15.28 9.41 12.42
CA MET A 61 14.58 8.48 13.31
C MET A 61 14.31 7.16 12.60
N ARG A 62 14.56 6.04 13.29
CA ARG A 62 14.24 4.71 12.79
C ARG A 62 12.75 4.42 13.01
N MET A 63 12.05 4.16 11.92
CA MET A 63 10.61 3.84 11.87
C MET A 63 10.43 2.37 11.46
N THR A 64 9.42 1.69 11.99
CA THR A 64 9.00 0.37 11.48
C THR A 64 8.19 0.58 10.21
N THR A 65 8.57 -0.04 9.10
CA THR A 65 7.84 0.11 7.82
C THR A 65 6.73 -0.92 7.66
N PHE A 66 6.81 -2.04 8.37
CA PHE A 66 5.76 -3.07 8.37
C PHE A 66 4.71 -2.74 9.43
N VAL A 67 3.49 -2.44 9.00
CA VAL A 67 2.42 -1.89 9.83
C VAL A 67 1.13 -2.70 9.75
N GLU A 68 0.30 -2.56 10.77
CA GLU A 68 -1.11 -2.96 10.79
C GLU A 68 -1.95 -1.70 10.93
N VAL A 69 -2.81 -1.43 9.96
CA VAL A 69 -3.80 -0.34 10.02
C VAL A 69 -5.13 -0.93 10.44
N ASP A 70 -5.62 -0.49 11.59
CA ASP A 70 -6.81 -1.02 12.25
C ASP A 70 -8.08 -0.33 11.72
N ASN A 71 -9.16 -1.09 11.55
CA ASN A 71 -10.50 -0.58 11.24
C ASN A 71 -10.59 0.34 10.01
N VAL A 72 -9.92 -0.01 8.90
CA VAL A 72 -10.05 0.74 7.65
C VAL A 72 -11.25 0.23 6.86
N TRP A 73 -11.99 1.17 6.30
CA TRP A 73 -13.12 0.89 5.42
C TRP A 73 -12.64 0.71 3.98
N ILE A 74 -13.10 -0.35 3.33
CA ILE A 74 -12.82 -0.65 1.93
C ILE A 74 -14.13 -0.92 1.20
N GLY A 75 -14.28 -0.27 0.04
CA GLY A 75 -15.50 -0.33 -0.77
C GLY A 75 -15.41 -1.24 -1.99
N GLN A 76 -14.21 -1.38 -2.56
CA GLN A 76 -13.97 -2.15 -3.77
C GLN A 76 -12.49 -2.55 -3.86
N LEU A 77 -12.24 -3.62 -4.62
CA LEU A 77 -10.93 -3.94 -5.15
C LEU A 77 -11.01 -3.88 -6.67
N ASP A 78 -10.05 -3.21 -7.28
CA ASP A 78 -9.91 -3.10 -8.72
C ASP A 78 -8.65 -3.85 -9.16
N VAL A 79 -8.62 -4.30 -10.40
CA VAL A 79 -7.38 -4.82 -11.01
C VAL A 79 -6.57 -3.62 -11.49
N GLU A 80 -5.28 -3.57 -11.15
CA GLU A 80 -4.31 -2.56 -11.62
C GLU A 80 -3.69 -3.05 -12.94
N PRO A 81 -4.20 -2.65 -14.12
CA PRO A 81 -3.70 -3.17 -15.40
C PRO A 81 -2.28 -2.71 -15.72
N ASP A 82 -1.88 -1.56 -15.18
CA ASP A 82 -0.55 -0.98 -15.40
C ASP A 82 0.55 -1.70 -14.61
N ASP A 83 0.17 -2.46 -13.57
CA ASP A 83 1.07 -3.29 -12.77
C ASP A 83 0.94 -4.80 -13.07
N CYS A 84 0.46 -5.13 -14.28
CA CYS A 84 0.47 -6.49 -14.81
C CYS A 84 1.89 -6.94 -15.21
N THR A 85 2.38 -8.03 -14.62
CA THR A 85 3.69 -8.62 -14.93
C THR A 85 3.57 -10.03 -15.53
N ASN A 86 4.40 -10.33 -16.53
CA ASN A 86 4.50 -11.67 -17.11
C ASN A 86 5.42 -12.58 -16.26
N PHE A 87 4.86 -13.63 -15.68
CA PHE A 87 5.61 -14.60 -14.89
C PHE A 87 5.93 -15.84 -15.72
N THR A 88 7.23 -16.16 -15.83
CA THR A 88 7.72 -17.31 -16.62
C THR A 88 8.53 -18.33 -15.80
N SER A 89 8.78 -18.09 -14.49
CA SER A 89 9.65 -18.94 -13.66
C SER A 89 8.98 -19.59 -12.43
N GLY A 90 7.88 -20.33 -12.64
CA GLY A 90 7.74 -21.61 -11.92
C GLY A 90 6.72 -21.76 -10.78
N VAL A 91 5.82 -20.82 -10.51
CA VAL A 91 4.66 -21.08 -9.61
C VAL A 91 3.35 -20.83 -10.35
N VAL A 92 3.22 -19.69 -11.04
CA VAL A 92 2.14 -19.42 -11.97
C VAL A 92 2.72 -18.89 -13.29
N THR A 93 2.29 -19.47 -14.41
CA THR A 93 2.61 -18.99 -15.76
C THR A 93 1.48 -18.13 -16.30
N GLY A 94 1.77 -16.88 -16.65
CA GLY A 94 0.80 -15.96 -17.25
C GLY A 94 1.04 -14.50 -16.85
N VAL A 95 0.14 -13.63 -17.29
CA VAL A 95 0.04 -12.25 -16.83
C VAL A 95 -0.68 -12.27 -15.49
N LEU A 96 -0.03 -11.78 -14.43
CA LEU A 96 -0.68 -11.51 -13.16
C LEU A 96 -0.66 -10.01 -12.90
N CYS A 97 -1.80 -9.48 -12.47
CA CYS A 97 -2.00 -8.07 -12.21
C CYS A 97 -2.35 -7.84 -10.74
N ASP A 98 -1.80 -6.78 -10.20
CA ASP A 98 -2.01 -6.38 -8.82
C ASP A 98 -3.50 -6.09 -8.59
N ASN A 99 -4.00 -6.39 -7.39
CA ASN A 99 -5.35 -5.97 -6.99
C ASN A 99 -5.17 -4.80 -6.05
N THR A 100 -5.86 -3.71 -6.32
CA THR A 100 -5.73 -2.48 -5.57
C THR A 100 -7.04 -2.11 -4.90
N GLY A 101 -6.96 -1.43 -3.76
CA GLY A 101 -8.10 -0.79 -3.12
C GLY A 101 -7.66 0.37 -2.25
N ASN A 102 -8.51 1.40 -2.19
CA ASN A 102 -8.30 2.52 -1.27
C ASN A 102 -8.81 2.15 0.12
N LEU A 103 -7.97 2.36 1.13
CA LEU A 103 -8.23 2.11 2.54
C LEU A 103 -8.57 3.43 3.24
N TYR A 104 -9.82 3.59 3.65
CA TYR A 104 -10.31 4.86 4.20
C TYR A 104 -10.52 4.77 5.72
N GLU A 105 -10.30 5.86 6.43
CA GLU A 105 -10.61 5.90 7.87
C GLU A 105 -12.12 6.05 8.15
N THR A 106 -12.87 6.64 7.22
CA THR A 106 -14.32 6.88 7.38
C THR A 106 -15.14 6.15 6.33
N SER A 107 -16.22 5.50 6.76
CA SER A 107 -17.17 4.81 5.89
C SER A 107 -17.87 5.76 4.91
N GLY A 108 -18.11 5.30 3.68
CA GLY A 108 -18.89 6.04 2.67
C GLY A 108 -18.04 6.92 1.74
N ALA A 109 -16.72 6.89 1.87
CA ALA A 109 -15.78 7.53 0.96
C ALA A 109 -15.56 6.72 -0.34
N LEU A 110 -16.64 6.32 -1.04
CA LEU A 110 -16.53 5.63 -2.32
C LEU A 110 -16.14 6.61 -3.44
N GLY A 111 -15.15 6.24 -4.26
CA GLY A 111 -14.91 6.86 -5.58
C GLY A 111 -13.92 8.03 -5.64
N SER A 112 -13.27 8.40 -4.54
CA SER A 112 -12.12 9.31 -4.58
C SER A 112 -10.82 8.52 -4.63
N SER A 113 -10.03 8.71 -5.68
CA SER A 113 -8.65 8.21 -5.71
C SER A 113 -7.88 8.69 -4.48
N CYS A 114 -7.04 7.82 -3.90
CA CYS A 114 -6.05 8.22 -2.89
C CYS A 114 -4.93 9.07 -3.48
N THR A 115 -4.98 9.49 -4.74
CA THR A 115 -3.96 10.35 -5.35
C THR A 115 -4.05 11.79 -4.87
N GLY A 116 -2.90 12.37 -4.55
CA GLY A 116 -2.78 13.80 -4.38
C GLY A 116 -2.52 14.57 -5.69
N THR A 117 -2.99 15.82 -5.78
CA THR A 117 -2.55 16.79 -6.80
C THR A 117 -1.15 17.35 -6.50
N TYR A 118 -0.41 17.78 -7.54
CA TYR A 118 0.89 18.46 -7.38
C TYR A 118 0.82 19.62 -6.36
N GLY A 119 -0.29 20.38 -6.38
CA GLY A 119 -0.52 21.46 -5.43
C GLY A 119 -0.61 21.03 -3.97
N ALA A 120 -1.08 19.81 -3.67
CA ALA A 120 -1.10 19.30 -2.30
C ALA A 120 0.24 18.67 -1.87
N ILE A 121 0.98 18.14 -2.84
CA ILE A 121 2.20 17.34 -2.59
C ILE A 121 3.46 18.19 -2.59
N ALA A 122 3.61 19.07 -3.59
CA ALA A 122 4.78 19.90 -3.79
C ALA A 122 4.60 21.34 -3.30
N ASP A 123 3.42 21.94 -3.52
CA ASP A 123 3.14 23.33 -3.15
C ASP A 123 2.37 23.46 -1.82
N ASN A 124 1.81 22.37 -1.30
CA ASN A 124 1.04 22.33 -0.05
C ASN A 124 -0.11 23.36 0.03
N THR A 125 -0.77 23.64 -1.09
CA THR A 125 -1.82 24.68 -1.24
C THR A 125 -3.22 24.13 -1.60
N ALA A 126 -3.34 22.87 -2.03
CA ALA A 126 -4.62 22.30 -2.48
C ALA A 126 -5.26 21.39 -1.43
N SER A 127 -6.59 21.50 -1.27
CA SER A 127 -7.38 20.66 -0.37
C SER A 127 -7.73 19.31 -1.00
N HIS A 128 -7.40 18.21 -0.32
CA HIS A 128 -8.07 16.92 -0.48
C HIS A 128 -8.98 16.67 0.72
N SER A 129 -10.12 16.04 0.46
CA SER A 129 -11.19 15.93 1.46
C SER A 129 -11.26 14.57 2.15
N ILE A 130 -10.45 13.59 1.74
CA ILE A 130 -10.64 12.19 2.16
C ILE A 130 -9.31 11.57 2.58
N ALA A 131 -9.25 11.16 3.85
CA ALA A 131 -8.11 10.44 4.40
C ALA A 131 -8.14 8.99 3.93
N CYS A 132 -7.13 8.62 3.16
CA CYS A 132 -6.97 7.24 2.73
C CYS A 132 -5.53 6.87 2.45
N VAL A 133 -5.27 5.57 2.37
CA VAL A 133 -4.00 4.98 1.94
C VAL A 133 -4.35 4.02 0.81
N HIS A 134 -3.60 4.07 -0.28
CA HIS A 134 -3.76 3.09 -1.35
C HIS A 134 -3.24 1.73 -0.87
N GLY A 135 -3.79 0.61 -1.31
CA GLY A 135 -3.33 -0.70 -0.89
C GLY A 135 -3.26 -1.63 -2.08
N GLU A 136 -2.07 -2.14 -2.38
CA GLU A 136 -1.86 -3.07 -3.48
C GLU A 136 -1.47 -4.45 -2.99
N MET A 137 -2.22 -5.44 -3.45
CA MET A 137 -1.89 -6.85 -3.31
C MET A 137 -0.98 -7.25 -4.48
N ASP A 138 0.32 -7.09 -4.30
CA ASP A 138 1.36 -7.35 -5.29
C ASP A 138 1.43 -8.84 -5.69
N LYS A 139 1.27 -9.11 -6.99
CA LYS A 139 1.30 -10.45 -7.57
C LYS A 139 2.70 -11.00 -7.79
N PHE A 140 3.72 -10.15 -7.81
CA PHE A 140 5.11 -10.58 -7.82
C PHE A 140 5.48 -11.28 -6.52
N TRP A 141 5.09 -10.72 -5.38
CA TRP A 141 5.21 -11.32 -4.05
C TRP A 141 4.36 -12.58 -3.89
N PHE A 142 3.15 -12.59 -4.44
CA PHE A 142 2.32 -13.79 -4.50
C PHE A 142 3.03 -14.92 -5.27
N ASN A 143 3.50 -14.64 -6.48
CA ASN A 143 4.18 -15.65 -7.31
C ASN A 143 5.52 -16.12 -6.71
N ALA A 144 6.18 -15.26 -5.91
CA ALA A 144 7.39 -15.61 -5.18
C ALA A 144 7.14 -16.42 -3.89
N GLY A 145 5.87 -16.70 -3.55
CA GLY A 145 5.49 -17.42 -2.33
C GLY A 145 5.73 -16.61 -1.04
N GLN A 146 5.99 -15.30 -1.14
CA GLN A 146 6.18 -14.42 0.01
C GLN A 146 4.84 -14.01 0.65
N ILE A 147 3.80 -13.90 -0.18
CA ILE A 147 2.42 -13.69 0.26
C ILE A 147 1.67 -14.97 -0.05
N GLY A 148 1.61 -15.85 0.95
CA GLY A 148 0.67 -16.95 1.03
C GLY A 148 0.47 -17.80 -0.23
N LEU A 149 1.47 -18.58 -0.64
CA LEU A 149 1.30 -19.92 -1.24
C LEU A 149 2.67 -20.65 -1.26
N THR A 150 2.95 -21.44 -0.23
CA THR A 150 3.72 -22.69 -0.42
C THR A 150 2.81 -23.85 -0.03
N PRO A 151 2.74 -24.94 -0.82
CA PRO A 151 1.89 -26.11 -0.51
C PRO A 151 2.24 -26.81 0.80
N GLU A 152 3.40 -26.50 1.41
CA GLU A 152 3.92 -27.23 2.57
C GLU A 152 3.84 -26.47 3.91
N SER A 153 3.30 -25.25 3.98
CA SER A 153 3.12 -24.55 5.27
C SER A 153 2.02 -23.47 5.22
N PRO A 154 1.04 -23.44 6.14
CA PRO A 154 -0.25 -22.80 5.92
C PRO A 154 -0.25 -21.33 6.32
N VAL A 155 -0.50 -20.41 5.38
CA VAL A 155 -0.86 -19.02 5.74
C VAL A 155 -2.00 -18.43 4.89
N CYS A 156 -2.59 -19.20 3.98
CA CYS A 156 -3.81 -18.82 3.26
C CYS A 156 -4.81 -19.97 3.25
N SER A 157 -5.45 -20.18 4.39
CA SER A 157 -6.68 -20.98 4.44
C SER A 157 -7.86 -20.12 4.00
N LEU A 158 -8.84 -20.71 3.32
CA LEU A 158 -10.17 -20.13 3.11
C LEU A 158 -10.64 -19.44 4.41
N GLY A 159 -10.80 -18.12 4.37
CA GLY A 159 -11.19 -17.31 5.54
C GLY A 159 -10.06 -16.75 6.40
N THR A 160 -8.78 -16.82 5.99
CA THR A 160 -7.66 -16.16 6.70
C THR A 160 -6.50 -15.67 5.81
N TYR A 161 -6.21 -14.38 6.00
CA TYR A 161 -4.95 -13.64 5.93
C TYR A 161 -4.21 -13.29 4.63
N CYS A 162 -4.40 -13.88 3.44
CA CYS A 162 -3.89 -13.25 2.20
C CYS A 162 -4.74 -13.54 0.94
N ASP A 163 -6.00 -13.92 1.12
CA ASP A 163 -6.88 -14.35 0.02
C ASP A 163 -7.65 -13.19 -0.61
N ASN A 164 -7.17 -12.70 -1.76
CA ASN A 164 -7.86 -11.67 -2.55
C ASN A 164 -9.26 -12.11 -2.97
N ALA A 165 -9.47 -13.39 -3.28
CA ALA A 165 -10.75 -13.87 -3.81
C ALA A 165 -11.85 -13.83 -2.74
N THR A 166 -11.52 -14.17 -1.49
CA THR A 166 -12.45 -14.01 -0.37
C THR A 166 -12.81 -12.53 -0.16
N LEU A 167 -11.84 -11.62 -0.18
CA LEU A 167 -12.14 -10.19 -0.01
C LEU A 167 -13.00 -9.64 -1.15
N VAL A 168 -12.70 -10.00 -2.40
CA VAL A 168 -13.52 -9.65 -3.57
C VAL A 168 -14.94 -10.17 -3.43
N ALA A 169 -15.12 -11.43 -3.00
CA ALA A 169 -16.44 -12.01 -2.77
C ALA A 169 -17.21 -11.30 -1.65
N MET A 170 -16.52 -10.88 -0.58
CA MET A 170 -17.12 -10.07 0.49
C MET A 170 -17.57 -8.70 -0.03
N LEU A 171 -16.70 -8.01 -0.76
CA LEU A 171 -16.97 -6.68 -1.31
C LEU A 171 -18.11 -6.68 -2.33
N ALA A 172 -18.35 -7.80 -3.02
CA ALA A 172 -19.51 -7.98 -3.88
C ALA A 172 -20.86 -7.90 -3.13
N THR A 173 -20.86 -8.10 -1.79
CA THR A 173 -22.05 -7.95 -0.95
C THR A 173 -22.17 -6.57 -0.29
N GLY A 174 -21.11 -5.77 -0.34
CA GLY A 174 -21.04 -4.42 0.18
C GLY A 174 -19.68 -4.08 0.79
N PRO A 175 -19.44 -2.79 1.09
CA PRO A 175 -18.22 -2.34 1.75
C PRO A 175 -18.03 -2.99 3.13
N VAL A 176 -16.77 -3.21 3.53
CA VAL A 176 -16.41 -3.83 4.82
C VAL A 176 -15.34 -3.02 5.54
N ASN A 177 -15.31 -3.15 6.87
CA ASN A 177 -14.20 -2.68 7.70
C ASN A 177 -13.24 -3.85 7.93
N VAL A 178 -11.95 -3.59 7.72
CA VAL A 178 -10.89 -4.58 7.83
C VAL A 178 -9.70 -4.02 8.60
N ASP A 179 -8.95 -4.89 9.25
CA ASP A 179 -7.58 -4.61 9.64
C ASP A 179 -6.66 -5.09 8.53
N VAL A 180 -5.68 -4.25 8.17
CA VAL A 180 -4.79 -4.51 7.03
C VAL A 180 -3.33 -4.45 7.46
N GLN A 181 -2.53 -5.41 7.03
CA GLN A 181 -1.08 -5.40 7.22
C GLN A 181 -0.35 -5.23 5.90
N GLY A 182 0.71 -4.42 5.91
CA GLY A 182 1.56 -4.20 4.74
C GLY A 182 2.78 -3.35 5.06
N PHE A 183 3.58 -3.07 4.03
CA PHE A 183 4.69 -2.15 4.16
C PHE A 183 4.26 -0.75 3.71
N VAL A 184 4.53 0.25 4.53
CA VAL A 184 4.31 1.64 4.14
C VAL A 184 5.26 1.98 3.00
N TYR A 185 4.71 2.54 1.94
CA TYR A 185 5.41 2.96 0.74
C TYR A 185 4.83 4.30 0.27
N TRP A 186 5.65 5.13 -0.34
CA TRP A 186 5.19 6.31 -1.06
C TRP A 186 5.34 6.03 -2.55
N ASP A 187 4.22 5.89 -3.26
CA ASP A 187 4.29 5.91 -4.71
C ASP A 187 4.42 7.36 -5.17
N GLY A 188 5.47 7.61 -5.94
CA GLY A 188 5.73 8.93 -6.48
C GLY A 188 6.58 8.92 -7.73
N THR A 189 6.66 7.77 -8.41
CA THR A 189 7.33 7.69 -9.70
C THR A 189 6.47 8.35 -10.77
N CYS A 190 6.97 9.46 -11.31
CA CYS A 190 6.24 10.31 -12.23
C CYS A 190 6.69 10.10 -13.67
N GLN A 191 5.72 9.97 -14.59
CA GLN A 191 5.97 10.18 -16.01
C GLN A 191 5.81 11.67 -16.40
N SER A 192 4.96 12.43 -15.69
CA SER A 192 4.78 13.90 -15.86
C SER A 192 4.05 14.53 -14.68
N ILE A 193 4.12 15.86 -14.46
CA ILE A 193 3.46 16.53 -13.32
C ILE A 193 1.93 16.29 -13.25
N THR A 194 1.30 16.00 -14.39
CA THR A 194 -0.15 15.77 -14.53
C THR A 194 -0.53 14.29 -14.51
N ASN A 195 0.46 13.39 -14.49
CA ASN A 195 0.28 11.94 -14.50
C ASN A 195 1.26 11.29 -13.53
N CYS A 196 1.02 11.52 -12.23
CA CYS A 196 1.78 10.92 -11.14
C CYS A 196 0.83 10.22 -10.17
N PRO A 197 1.11 8.95 -9.82
CA PRO A 197 0.40 8.21 -8.79
C PRO A 197 0.89 8.66 -7.40
N TRP A 198 0.82 9.94 -7.07
CA TRP A 198 1.36 10.40 -5.79
C TRP A 198 0.45 10.09 -4.62
N HIS A 199 0.80 9.09 -3.83
CA HIS A 199 0.04 8.72 -2.64
C HIS A 199 0.84 7.86 -1.69
N TRP A 200 0.41 7.85 -0.43
CA TRP A 200 0.82 6.81 0.50
C TRP A 200 0.11 5.51 0.16
N GLU A 201 0.87 4.43 0.29
CA GLU A 201 0.44 3.09 -0.06
C GLU A 201 0.86 2.08 1.02
N LEU A 202 0.08 1.01 1.17
CA LEU A 202 0.54 -0.25 1.72
C LEU A 202 0.91 -1.19 0.58
N HIS A 203 2.22 -1.29 0.30
CA HIS A 203 2.77 -2.11 -0.77
C HIS A 203 3.91 -3.02 -0.27
N PRO A 204 3.78 -4.35 -0.36
CA PRO A 204 2.51 -5.02 -0.59
C PRO A 204 1.59 -4.91 0.63
N TRP A 205 0.30 -4.90 0.36
CA TRP A 205 -0.74 -5.39 1.27
C TRP A 205 -0.55 -6.89 1.44
N THR A 206 0.03 -7.28 2.57
CA THR A 206 0.38 -8.67 2.90
C THR A 206 -0.73 -9.46 3.57
N ALA A 207 -1.57 -8.81 4.39
CA ALA A 207 -2.64 -9.52 5.07
C ALA A 207 -3.85 -8.65 5.43
N TRP A 208 -5.00 -9.30 5.62
CA TRP A 208 -6.19 -8.65 6.14
C TRP A 208 -7.07 -9.58 6.97
N ARG A 209 -7.94 -8.98 7.79
CA ARG A 209 -9.08 -9.64 8.43
C ARG A 209 -10.23 -8.65 8.55
N VAL A 210 -11.45 -9.15 8.67
CA VAL A 210 -12.58 -8.33 9.12
C VAL A 210 -12.26 -7.76 10.49
N HIS A 211 -12.50 -6.47 10.69
CA HIS A 211 -12.35 -5.81 11.98
C HIS A 211 -13.36 -6.35 13.00
#